data_AF-A0A928MFT2-F1
#
_entry.id   AF-A0A928MFT2-F1
#
_cell.length_a   1.000
_cell.length_b   1.000
_cell.length_c   1.000
_cell.angle_alpha   90.00
_cell.angle_beta   90.00
_cell.angle_gamma   90.00
#
_symmetry.space_group_name_H-M   'P 1'
#
loop_
_entity.id
_entity.type
_entity.pdbx_description
1 polymer ?
#
loop_
_entity_poly.entity_id
_entity_poly.type
_entity_poly.pdbx_seq_one_letter_code
_entity_poly.pdbx_strand_id
1 'polypeptide(L)'
;MSLNMVIVLLLLLQLVGLVFSVSVDAYISRRHKRIFYLIALAIFALMIQNRVEFALSHTEPHVLIRTISVIIGYSLRPVILLLYFYIVDEQSTHLLARVLVGVNAFVYLTALVSPLSFYISDVNVFHRGPLGFTSHIVSAFLLVALVVQTIRRYGKLGKMELFIPQFNAGLIVASVYMDTFHENARCTISYLTMAVITCSLFYYIWLHLQFVREHERDLQAEQRIRIMMTQIQPHFLFNTITAFTSLCRIDPIKAEDVATKFAGYLRRNLYSLNVEGCVPFRQELEHTQLYADIEMVRFDNVRVEYDIGDDDFELPPLTVQPMVENAISHGVRIRDKGIVRVVTYRAEDGHKIVVEDNGVGFEAQKLDSLSEEHVGLRNVRERIESMCGGTLVVESTADVGTKVTITIPLQGKRGQA
;
A
#
# COMPACT_ATOMS: atom_id res chain seq x y z
N MET A 1 41.52 25.44 -0.94
CA MET A 1 40.92 24.47 0.02
C MET A 1 41.61 23.12 -0.20
N SER A 2 42.22 22.50 0.81
CA SER A 2 42.84 21.18 0.61
C SER A 2 41.76 20.12 0.30
N LEU A 3 42.08 19.09 -0.47
CA LEU A 3 41.15 18.01 -0.84
C LEU A 3 40.43 17.42 0.40
N ASN A 4 41.16 17.29 1.52
CA ASN A 4 40.61 16.82 2.79
C ASN A 4 39.54 17.76 3.37
N MET A 5 39.70 19.08 3.24
CA MET A 5 38.71 20.05 3.71
C MET A 5 37.44 20.03 2.85
N VAL A 6 37.58 19.77 1.54
CA VAL A 6 36.44 19.55 0.63
C VAL A 6 35.63 18.33 1.05
N ILE A 7 36.29 17.20 1.32
CA ILE A 7 35.62 15.96 1.73
C ILE A 7 34.85 16.15 3.05
N VAL A 8 35.45 16.79 4.05
CA VAL A 8 34.80 17.07 5.34
C VAL A 8 33.54 17.92 5.14
N LEU A 9 33.62 18.96 4.31
CA LEU A 9 32.49 19.84 4.02
C LEU A 9 31.36 19.09 3.31
N LEU A 10 31.68 18.26 2.30
CA LEU A 10 30.70 17.45 1.57
C LEU A 10 29.96 16.49 2.49
N LEU A 11 30.68 15.81 3.40
CA LEU A 11 30.05 14.94 4.39
C LEU A 11 29.13 15.69 5.35
N LEU A 12 29.54 16.88 5.79
CA LEU A 12 28.74 17.70 6.69
C LEU A 12 27.45 18.15 5.99
N LEU A 13 27.56 18.57 4.73
CA LEU A 13 26.40 18.91 3.90
C LEU A 13 25.48 17.70 3.69
N GLN A 14 26.03 16.51 3.47
CA GLN A 14 25.26 15.27 3.34
C GLN A 14 24.50 14.93 4.63
N LEU A 15 25.15 15.11 5.79
CA LEU A 15 24.54 14.88 7.10
C LEU A 15 23.41 15.88 7.39
N VAL A 16 23.63 17.16 7.08
CA VAL A 16 22.60 18.20 7.18
C VAL A 16 21.43 17.90 6.25
N GLY A 17 21.72 17.48 5.01
CA GLY A 17 20.72 17.04 4.04
C GLY A 17 19.87 15.89 4.57
N LEU A 18 20.49 14.85 5.14
CA LEU A 18 19.79 13.73 5.76
C LEU A 18 18.85 14.19 6.88
N VAL A 19 19.33 15.04 7.80
CA VAL A 19 18.51 15.56 8.91
C VAL A 19 17.33 16.38 8.40
N PHE A 20 17.55 17.22 7.39
CA PHE A 20 16.49 18.00 6.76
C PHE A 20 15.44 17.10 6.08
N SER A 21 15.88 16.15 5.26
CA SER A 21 14.99 15.19 4.58
C SER A 21 14.14 14.41 5.57
N VAL A 22 14.73 13.84 6.61
CA VAL A 22 14.00 13.13 7.68
C VAL A 22 12.99 14.03 8.40
N SER A 23 13.31 15.32 8.57
CA SER A 23 12.44 16.26 9.27
C SER A 23 11.16 16.55 8.48
N VAL A 24 11.30 16.78 7.17
CA VAL A 24 10.19 17.14 6.27
C VAL A 24 9.37 15.93 5.84
N ASP A 25 9.94 14.72 5.86
CA ASP A 25 9.27 13.49 5.42
C ASP A 25 8.01 13.16 6.24
N ALA A 26 6.83 13.21 5.61
CA ALA A 26 5.55 12.93 6.25
C ALA A 26 5.30 11.43 6.48
N TYR A 27 5.97 10.56 5.73
CA TYR A 27 5.74 9.11 5.75
C TYR A 27 6.47 8.40 6.90
N ILE A 28 7.52 9.03 7.44
CA ILE A 28 8.31 8.46 8.53
C ILE A 28 7.69 8.78 9.90
N SER A 29 7.45 7.74 10.69
CA SER A 29 6.93 7.87 12.06
C SER A 29 7.85 8.74 12.95
N ARG A 30 7.27 9.38 13.98
CA ARG A 30 8.04 10.19 14.96
C ARG A 30 9.15 9.40 15.66
N ARG A 31 8.96 8.10 15.92
CA ARG A 31 9.99 7.23 16.54
C ARG A 31 11.20 7.07 15.64
N HIS A 32 10.97 6.70 14.38
CA HIS A 32 12.01 6.56 13.36
C HIS A 32 12.79 7.87 13.17
N LYS A 33 12.11 9.02 13.12
CA LYS A 33 12.77 10.34 13.06
C LYS A 33 13.74 10.56 14.24
N ARG A 34 13.31 10.26 15.47
CA ARG A 34 14.19 10.36 16.66
C ARG A 34 15.44 9.50 16.52
N ILE A 35 15.31 8.27 16.03
CA ILE A 35 16.46 7.38 15.86
C ILE A 35 17.42 7.92 14.78
N PHE A 36 16.91 8.41 13.64
CA PHE A 36 17.74 9.05 12.62
C PHE A 36 18.47 10.29 13.16
N TYR A 37 17.84 11.11 14.01
CA TYR A 37 18.52 12.24 14.65
C TYR A 37 19.63 11.78 15.60
N LEU A 38 19.42 10.68 16.36
CA LEU A 38 20.47 10.10 17.20
C LEU A 38 21.63 9.55 16.36
N ILE A 39 21.34 8.90 15.23
CA ILE A 39 22.36 8.44 14.27
C ILE A 39 23.14 9.63 13.73
N ALA A 40 22.44 10.69 13.28
CA ALA A 40 23.09 11.88 12.74
C ALA A 40 23.97 12.57 13.78
N LEU A 41 23.51 12.67 15.03
CA LEU A 41 24.29 13.21 16.15
C LEU A 41 25.54 12.37 16.43
N ALA A 42 25.41 11.03 16.47
CA ALA A 42 26.53 10.13 16.68
C ALA A 42 27.56 10.21 15.55
N ILE A 43 27.10 10.31 14.30
CA ILE A 43 27.96 10.52 13.13
C ILE A 43 28.68 11.87 13.21
N PHE A 44 27.97 12.95 13.57
CA PHE A 44 28.56 14.27 13.74
C PHE A 44 29.66 14.28 14.81
N ALA A 45 29.40 13.63 15.96
CA ALA A 45 30.39 13.45 17.01
C ALA A 45 31.60 12.64 16.52
N LEU A 46 31.40 11.60 15.71
CA LEU A 46 32.49 10.82 15.10
C LEU A 46 33.32 11.67 14.11
N MET A 47 32.68 12.55 13.33
CA MET A 47 33.39 13.48 12.44
C MET A 47 34.27 14.47 13.24
N ILE A 48 33.75 15.02 14.34
CA ILE A 48 34.54 15.89 15.23
C ILE A 48 35.70 15.11 15.83
N GLN A 49 35.44 13.91 16.35
CA GLN A 49 36.47 13.06 16.96
C GLN A 49 37.59 12.75 15.96
N ASN A 50 37.29 12.36 14.71
CA ASN A 50 38.30 12.13 13.68
C ASN A 50 39.15 13.38 13.41
N ARG A 51 38.56 14.58 13.43
CA ARG A 51 39.30 15.84 13.24
C ARG A 51 40.22 16.14 14.42
N VAL A 52 39.75 15.91 15.64
CA VAL A 52 40.55 16.05 16.86
C VAL A 52 41.72 15.07 16.84
N GLU A 53 41.48 13.80 16.49
CA GLU A 53 42.52 12.78 16.39
C GLU A 53 43.58 13.14 15.36
N PHE A 54 43.16 13.59 14.17
CA PHE A 54 44.08 14.04 13.13
C PHE A 54 44.91 15.25 13.56
N ALA A 55 44.33 16.20 14.30
CA ALA A 55 45.10 17.34 14.82
C ALA A 55 46.12 16.87 15.87
N LEU A 56 45.69 16.07 16.84
CA LEU A 56 46.53 15.56 17.92
C LEU A 56 47.67 14.67 17.44
N SER A 57 47.49 13.96 16.33
CA SER A 57 48.54 13.12 15.75
C SER A 57 49.67 13.90 15.06
N HIS A 58 49.48 15.20 14.79
CA HIS A 58 50.46 16.06 14.08
C HIS A 58 51.02 17.19 14.97
N THR A 59 50.56 17.28 16.21
CA THR A 59 51.04 18.24 17.22
C THR A 59 51.94 17.57 18.26
N GLU A 60 52.39 18.34 19.25
CA GLU A 60 53.11 17.82 20.41
C GLU A 60 52.34 16.68 21.12
N PRO A 61 53.07 15.74 21.77
CA PRO A 61 52.49 14.54 22.39
C PRO A 61 51.55 14.90 23.55
N HIS A 62 50.25 14.90 23.26
CA HIS A 62 49.19 14.98 24.26
C HIS A 62 48.57 13.59 24.50
N VAL A 63 49.34 12.70 25.14
CA VAL A 63 49.02 11.27 25.31
C VAL A 63 47.62 11.03 25.90
N LEU A 64 47.28 11.72 27.00
CA LEU A 64 45.99 11.52 27.68
C LEU A 64 44.79 11.95 26.82
N ILE A 65 44.84 13.15 26.24
CA ILE A 65 43.75 13.72 25.44
C ILE A 65 43.52 12.85 24.19
N ARG A 66 44.63 12.42 23.55
CA ARG A 66 44.56 11.55 22.39
C ARG A 66 44.03 10.16 22.74
N THR A 67 44.41 9.60 23.89
CA THR A 67 43.85 8.33 24.38
C THR A 67 42.34 8.42 24.56
N ILE A 68 41.83 9.50 25.17
CA ILE A 68 40.39 9.73 25.33
C ILE A 68 39.68 9.86 23.97
N SER A 69 40.26 10.62 23.04
CA SER A 69 39.76 10.76 21.65
C SER A 69 39.60 9.40 20.98
N VAL A 70 40.61 8.55 21.07
CA VAL A 70 40.62 7.21 20.48
C VAL A 70 39.55 6.31 21.12
N ILE A 71 39.40 6.34 22.46
CA ILE A 71 38.37 5.58 23.18
C ILE A 71 36.97 5.96 22.68
N ILE A 72 36.70 7.27 22.54
CA ILE A 72 35.41 7.77 22.03
C ILE A 72 35.18 7.23 20.62
N GLY A 73 36.18 7.32 19.73
CA GLY A 73 36.07 6.86 18.35
C GLY A 73 35.72 5.37 18.22
N TYR A 74 36.45 4.49 18.92
CA TYR A 74 36.20 3.04 18.86
C TYR A 74 34.93 2.58 19.59
N SER A 75 34.45 3.37 20.55
CA SER A 75 33.20 3.09 21.29
C SER A 75 31.95 3.56 20.54
N LEU A 76 32.05 4.66 19.78
CA LEU A 76 30.91 5.26 19.10
C LEU A 76 30.50 4.51 17.82
N ARG A 77 31.43 3.85 17.14
CA ARG A 77 31.15 3.11 15.88
C ARG A 77 30.11 1.98 16.06
N PRO A 78 30.23 1.08 17.05
CA PRO A 78 29.21 0.04 17.27
C PRO A 78 27.86 0.59 17.75
N VAL A 79 27.85 1.75 18.42
CA VAL A 79 26.61 2.42 18.85
C VAL A 79 25.78 2.84 17.63
N ILE A 80 26.42 3.36 16.58
CA ILE A 80 25.71 3.74 15.34
C ILE A 80 25.04 2.51 14.71
N LEU A 81 25.75 1.38 14.62
CA LEU A 81 25.17 0.13 14.11
C LEU A 81 24.00 -0.34 14.98
N LEU A 82 24.11 -0.26 16.30
CA LEU A 82 23.02 -0.59 17.23
C LEU A 82 21.78 0.29 17.01
N LEU A 83 21.94 1.57 16.67
CA LEU A 83 20.78 2.43 16.37
C LEU A 83 20.02 1.97 15.12
N TYR A 84 20.70 1.40 14.11
CA TYR A 84 20.02 0.84 12.94
C TYR A 84 19.16 -0.39 13.26
N PHE A 85 19.57 -1.21 14.24
CA PHE A 85 18.73 -2.34 14.69
C PHE A 85 17.35 -1.89 15.15
N TYR A 86 17.26 -0.72 15.80
CA TYR A 86 16.00 -0.15 16.25
C TYR A 86 15.12 0.42 15.12
N ILE A 87 15.70 0.67 13.94
CA ILE A 87 14.92 1.04 12.75
C ILE A 87 14.41 -0.22 12.04
N VAL A 88 15.25 -1.24 11.90
CA VAL A 88 14.86 -2.50 11.23
C VAL A 88 13.80 -3.23 12.05
N ASP A 89 13.96 -3.35 13.37
CA ASP A 89 13.06 -4.12 14.20
C ASP A 89 12.70 -3.42 15.51
N GLU A 90 11.46 -2.96 15.54
CA GLU A 90 10.87 -2.19 16.62
C GLU A 90 10.54 -3.00 17.88
N GLN A 91 10.30 -4.31 17.74
CA GLN A 91 9.78 -5.17 18.81
C GLN A 91 10.89 -5.96 19.51
N SER A 92 12.03 -6.15 18.86
CA SER A 92 13.19 -6.81 19.45
C SER A 92 13.87 -5.94 20.51
N THR A 93 14.23 -6.56 21.63
CA THR A 93 15.00 -5.92 22.70
C THR A 93 16.50 -5.80 22.36
N HIS A 94 16.96 -6.45 21.28
CA HIS A 94 18.34 -6.43 20.79
C HIS A 94 19.39 -6.60 21.91
N LEU A 95 19.10 -7.46 22.90
CA LEU A 95 19.89 -7.61 24.13
C LEU A 95 21.35 -7.96 23.82
N LEU A 96 21.58 -8.93 22.93
CA LEU A 96 22.92 -9.34 22.51
C LEU A 96 23.73 -8.18 21.94
N ALA A 97 23.12 -7.38 21.05
CA ALA A 97 23.78 -6.23 20.45
C ALA A 97 24.16 -5.17 21.50
N ARG A 98 23.27 -4.89 22.45
CA ARG A 98 23.55 -3.97 23.57
C ARG A 98 24.72 -4.45 24.44
N VAL A 99 24.73 -5.73 24.78
CA VAL A 99 25.82 -6.35 25.56
C VAL A 99 27.14 -6.25 24.81
N LEU A 100 27.17 -6.57 23.52
CA LEU A 100 28.39 -6.49 22.70
C LEU A 100 28.94 -5.06 22.61
N VAL A 101 28.06 -4.06 22.43
CA VAL A 101 28.46 -2.65 22.41
C VAL A 101 29.01 -2.21 23.78
N GLY A 102 28.35 -2.61 24.88
CA GLY A 102 28.80 -2.29 26.23
C GLY A 102 30.15 -2.93 26.58
N VAL A 103 30.32 -4.22 26.26
CA VAL A 103 31.59 -4.95 26.43
C VAL A 103 32.69 -4.29 25.60
N ASN A 104 32.41 -3.88 24.36
CA ASN A 104 33.38 -3.17 23.54
C ASN A 104 33.82 -1.85 24.18
N ALA A 105 32.88 -1.03 24.62
CA ALA A 105 33.21 0.24 25.29
C ALA A 105 34.08 0.01 26.56
N PHE A 106 33.77 -1.03 27.33
CA PHE A 106 34.56 -1.41 28.49
C PHE A 106 35.99 -1.82 28.11
N VAL A 107 36.17 -2.63 27.06
CA VAL A 107 37.51 -3.02 26.57
C VAL A 107 38.34 -1.80 26.21
N TYR A 108 37.79 -0.80 25.53
CA TYR A 108 38.57 0.40 25.18
C TYR A 108 38.84 1.31 26.38
N LEU A 109 37.97 1.36 27.38
CA LEU A 109 38.25 2.07 28.64
C LEU A 109 39.49 1.53 29.37
N THR A 110 39.83 0.25 29.18
CA THR A 110 41.07 -0.31 29.77
C THR A 110 42.34 0.36 29.27
N ALA A 111 42.32 1.04 28.11
CA ALA A 111 43.47 1.78 27.56
C ALA A 111 44.00 2.89 28.49
N LEU A 112 43.17 3.37 29.42
CA LEU A 112 43.59 4.38 30.41
C LEU A 112 44.56 3.84 31.46
N VAL A 113 44.58 2.52 31.66
CA VAL A 113 45.32 1.88 32.77
C VAL A 113 46.22 0.75 32.27
N SER A 114 45.91 0.15 31.11
CA SER A 114 46.59 -1.04 30.59
C SER A 114 46.70 -1.00 29.06
N PRO A 115 47.82 -1.46 28.47
CA PRO A 115 48.02 -1.51 27.02
C PRO A 115 47.23 -2.63 26.31
N LEU A 116 46.23 -3.23 26.99
CA LEU A 116 45.46 -4.38 26.50
C LEU A 116 44.73 -4.10 25.18
N SER A 117 44.09 -2.94 25.07
CA SER A 117 43.36 -2.53 23.86
C SER A 117 44.24 -1.70 22.92
N PHE A 118 44.85 -0.63 23.41
CA PHE A 118 45.88 0.15 22.73
C PHE A 118 46.66 1.00 23.74
N TYR A 119 47.80 1.55 23.31
CA TYR A 119 48.49 2.62 24.02
C TYR A 119 49.11 3.61 23.03
N ILE A 120 49.38 4.82 23.51
CA ILE A 120 50.06 5.87 22.74
C ILE A 120 51.43 6.06 23.38
N SER A 121 52.50 5.97 22.58
CA SER A 121 53.86 6.17 23.07
C SER A 121 54.13 7.64 23.36
N ASP A 122 55.18 7.92 24.13
CA ASP A 122 55.62 9.29 24.44
C ASP A 122 56.04 10.08 23.19
N VAL A 123 56.36 9.38 22.10
CA VAL A 123 56.68 9.95 20.78
C VAL A 123 55.41 10.12 19.92
N ASN A 124 54.22 10.09 20.53
CA ASN A 124 52.93 10.25 19.86
C ASN A 124 52.65 9.19 18.78
N VAL A 125 53.10 7.94 18.97
CA VAL A 125 52.83 6.83 18.05
C VAL A 125 51.74 5.93 18.62
N PHE A 126 50.73 5.62 17.81
CA PHE A 126 49.65 4.72 18.19
C PHE A 126 50.10 3.26 18.08
N HIS A 127 50.01 2.51 19.18
CA HIS A 127 50.29 1.08 19.21
C HIS A 127 49.02 0.31 19.57
N ARG A 128 48.63 -0.63 18.70
CA ARG A 128 47.45 -1.47 18.91
C ARG A 128 47.79 -2.65 19.82
N GLY A 129 47.00 -2.87 20.86
CA GLY A 129 47.13 -4.02 21.76
C GLY A 129 46.42 -5.27 21.23
N PRO A 130 46.52 -6.42 21.93
CA PRO A 130 45.89 -7.67 21.52
C PRO A 130 44.36 -7.58 21.43
N LEU A 131 43.71 -6.78 22.28
CA LEU A 131 42.27 -6.52 22.22
C LEU A 131 41.91 -5.31 21.35
N GLY A 132 42.85 -4.69 20.66
CA GLY A 132 42.58 -3.51 19.84
C GLY A 132 41.71 -3.76 18.60
N PHE A 133 41.42 -5.03 18.28
CA PHE A 133 40.54 -5.43 17.17
C PHE A 133 39.09 -5.66 17.59
N THR A 134 38.75 -5.60 18.88
CA THR A 134 37.40 -5.93 19.37
C THR A 134 36.32 -5.04 18.74
N SER A 135 36.58 -3.75 18.50
CA SER A 135 35.61 -2.85 17.85
C SER A 135 35.28 -3.29 16.43
N HIS A 136 36.29 -3.75 15.67
CA HIS A 136 36.08 -4.27 14.32
C HIS A 136 35.30 -5.59 14.32
N ILE A 137 35.63 -6.50 15.24
CA ILE A 137 34.93 -7.80 15.39
C ILE A 137 33.47 -7.57 15.77
N VAL A 138 33.21 -6.74 16.77
CA VAL A 138 31.85 -6.41 17.22
C VAL A 138 31.07 -5.74 16.09
N SER A 139 31.68 -4.78 15.39
CA SER A 139 31.03 -4.10 14.26
C SER A 139 30.69 -5.05 13.12
N ALA A 140 31.59 -5.97 12.76
CA ALA A 140 31.36 -6.98 11.74
C ALA A 140 30.22 -7.94 12.13
N PHE A 141 30.20 -8.39 13.39
CA PHE A 141 29.12 -9.23 13.90
C PHE A 141 27.76 -8.51 13.85
N LEU A 142 27.71 -7.26 14.34
CA LEU A 142 26.49 -6.44 14.31
C LEU A 142 26.02 -6.20 12.87
N LEU A 143 26.93 -5.96 11.93
CA LEU A 143 26.60 -5.79 10.53
C LEU A 143 25.94 -7.04 9.94
N VAL A 144 26.53 -8.21 10.14
CA VAL A 144 25.98 -9.48 9.66
C VAL A 144 24.60 -9.74 10.27
N ALA A 145 24.46 -9.53 11.58
CA ALA A 145 23.18 -9.68 12.25
C ALA A 145 22.11 -8.70 11.71
N LEU A 146 22.49 -7.47 11.37
CA LEU A 146 21.59 -6.48 10.77
C LEU A 146 21.11 -6.92 9.38
N VAL A 147 22.02 -7.44 8.54
CA VAL A 147 21.67 -7.98 7.23
C VAL A 147 20.70 -9.16 7.38
N VAL A 148 21.00 -10.12 8.26
CA VAL A 148 20.14 -11.28 8.50
C VAL A 148 18.75 -10.84 8.98
N GLN A 149 18.67 -9.88 9.90
CA GLN A 149 17.39 -9.38 10.39
C GLN A 149 16.60 -8.66 9.31
N THR A 150 17.28 -7.87 8.48
CA THR A 150 16.65 -7.19 7.34
C THR A 150 16.09 -8.21 6.35
N ILE A 151 16.85 -9.27 6.04
CA ILE A 151 16.37 -10.38 5.20
C ILE A 151 15.17 -11.09 5.83
N ARG A 152 15.17 -11.33 7.14
CA ARG A 152 14.03 -12.00 7.80
C ARG A 152 12.75 -11.16 7.75
N ARG A 153 12.86 -9.84 7.92
CA ARG A 153 11.71 -8.93 7.96
C ARG A 153 11.21 -8.57 6.56
N TYR A 154 12.12 -8.30 5.64
CA TYR A 154 11.84 -7.78 4.31
C TYR A 154 12.06 -8.81 3.20
N GLY A 155 12.49 -10.04 3.50
CA GLY A 155 12.82 -11.05 2.49
C GLY A 155 11.63 -11.66 1.76
N LYS A 156 10.41 -11.39 2.21
CA LYS A 156 9.19 -11.68 1.43
C LYS A 156 8.96 -10.65 0.31
N LEU A 157 9.71 -9.55 0.31
CA LEU A 157 9.62 -8.51 -0.70
C LEU A 157 10.53 -8.82 -1.90
N GLY A 158 10.28 -8.14 -3.02
CA GLY A 158 10.96 -8.39 -4.28
C GLY A 158 12.49 -8.26 -4.22
N LYS A 159 13.20 -8.90 -5.16
CA LYS A 159 14.68 -8.99 -5.18
C LYS A 159 15.41 -7.63 -5.07
N MET A 160 14.85 -6.57 -5.66
CA MET A 160 15.43 -5.23 -5.61
C MET A 160 15.41 -4.61 -4.21
N GLU A 161 14.46 -5.01 -3.36
CA GLU A 161 14.28 -4.43 -2.03
C GLU A 161 15.29 -4.98 -1.02
N LEU A 162 15.78 -6.19 -1.26
CA LEU A 162 16.84 -6.84 -0.48
C LEU A 162 18.25 -6.37 -0.88
N PHE A 163 18.39 -5.81 -2.08
CA PHE A 163 19.67 -5.39 -2.63
C PHE A 163 20.30 -4.22 -1.85
N ILE A 164 19.52 -3.20 -1.50
CA ILE A 164 20.06 -1.97 -0.86
C ILE A 164 20.70 -2.25 0.52
N PRO A 165 20.07 -3.00 1.44
CA PRO A 165 20.70 -3.39 2.70
C PRO A 165 21.97 -4.23 2.53
N GLN A 166 21.99 -5.13 1.55
CA GLN A 166 23.16 -5.96 1.24
C GLN A 166 24.32 -5.12 0.66
N PHE A 167 24.00 -4.19 -0.23
CA PHE A 167 24.95 -3.24 -0.79
C PHE A 167 25.58 -2.36 0.30
N ASN A 168 24.77 -1.82 1.22
CA ASN A 168 25.26 -1.04 2.36
C ASN A 168 26.19 -1.87 3.27
N ALA A 169 25.85 -3.14 3.51
CA ALA A 169 26.74 -4.02 4.26
C ALA A 169 28.08 -4.22 3.55
N GLY A 170 28.07 -4.42 2.23
CA GLY A 170 29.28 -4.48 1.41
C GLY A 170 30.15 -3.23 1.54
N LEU A 171 29.53 -2.03 1.47
CA LEU A 171 30.24 -0.76 1.67
C LEU A 171 30.89 -0.66 3.06
N ILE A 172 30.19 -1.08 4.11
CA ILE A 172 30.75 -1.05 5.46
C ILE A 172 31.93 -2.02 5.58
N VAL A 173 31.82 -3.26 5.08
CA VAL A 173 32.93 -4.24 5.10
C VAL A 173 34.13 -3.70 4.32
N ALA A 174 33.92 -3.18 3.11
CA ALA A 174 34.99 -2.60 2.30
C ALA A 174 35.67 -1.43 3.02
N SER A 175 34.91 -0.56 3.69
CA SER A 175 35.46 0.57 4.44
C SER A 175 36.29 0.15 5.65
N VAL A 176 35.89 -0.93 6.36
CA VAL A 176 36.67 -1.49 7.48
C VAL A 176 37.98 -2.11 6.97
N TYR A 177 37.94 -2.79 5.82
CA TYR A 177 39.13 -3.32 5.18
C TYR A 177 40.12 -2.21 4.83
N MET A 178 39.65 -1.13 4.21
CA MET A 178 40.49 0.03 3.88
C MET A 178 41.10 0.67 5.13
N ASP A 179 40.32 0.89 6.19
CA ASP A 179 40.80 1.44 7.46
C ASP A 179 41.84 0.54 8.17
N THR A 180 41.83 -0.77 7.91
CA THR A 180 42.70 -1.74 8.59
C THR A 180 44.01 -1.97 7.84
N PHE A 181 43.95 -2.03 6.51
CA PHE A 181 45.07 -2.45 5.66
C PHE A 181 45.71 -1.32 4.86
N HIS A 182 45.12 -0.13 4.81
CA HIS A 182 45.76 1.05 4.23
C HIS A 182 46.02 2.06 5.35
N GLU A 183 47.30 2.39 5.56
CA GLU A 183 47.70 3.33 6.61
C GLU A 183 46.95 4.66 6.45
N ASN A 184 46.19 5.02 7.50
CA ASN A 184 45.38 6.25 7.63
C ASN A 184 46.18 7.56 7.52
N ALA A 185 47.48 7.52 7.24
CA ALA A 185 48.40 8.66 7.35
C ALA A 185 48.07 9.85 6.42
N ARG A 186 47.16 9.70 5.46
CA ARG A 186 46.80 10.78 4.51
C ARG A 186 45.36 11.31 4.63
N CYS A 187 44.46 10.60 5.30
CA CYS A 187 43.03 10.93 5.34
C CYS A 187 42.61 11.50 6.70
N THR A 188 42.00 12.68 6.67
CA THR A 188 41.51 13.38 7.86
C THR A 188 40.24 12.76 8.46
N ILE A 189 39.51 11.95 7.67
CA ILE A 189 38.32 11.20 8.08
C ILE A 189 38.51 9.75 7.67
N SER A 190 38.15 8.80 8.56
CA SER A 190 38.26 7.36 8.27
C SER A 190 37.24 6.91 7.22
N TYR A 191 37.60 5.91 6.41
CA TYR A 191 36.72 5.36 5.37
C TYR A 191 35.43 4.81 5.95
N LEU A 192 35.48 4.22 7.15
CA LEU A 192 34.28 3.76 7.84
C LEU A 192 33.30 4.90 8.15
N THR A 193 33.80 6.07 8.53
CA THR A 193 32.94 7.24 8.82
C THR A 193 32.25 7.71 7.54
N MET A 194 32.97 7.75 6.41
CA MET A 194 32.40 8.03 5.10
C MET A 194 31.30 7.02 4.74
N ALA A 195 31.59 5.72 4.90
CA ALA A 195 30.65 4.66 4.55
C ALA A 195 29.39 4.70 5.41
N VAL A 196 29.52 4.98 6.71
CA VAL A 196 28.36 5.11 7.62
C VAL A 196 27.45 6.26 7.19
N ILE A 197 28.01 7.42 6.84
CA ILE A 197 27.21 8.56 6.35
C ILE A 197 26.48 8.20 5.05
N THR A 198 27.18 7.59 4.09
CA THR A 198 26.60 7.17 2.82
C THR A 198 25.54 6.08 3.00
N CYS A 199 25.79 5.08 3.84
CA CYS A 199 24.82 4.04 4.17
C CYS A 199 23.60 4.64 4.89
N SER A 200 23.77 5.67 5.71
CA SER A 200 22.66 6.38 6.35
C SER A 200 21.70 6.98 5.34
N LEU A 201 22.24 7.63 4.32
CA LEU A 201 21.45 8.21 3.24
C LEU A 201 20.73 7.13 2.43
N PHE A 202 21.44 6.09 1.99
CA PHE A 202 20.83 4.98 1.25
C PHE A 202 19.73 4.27 2.04
N TYR A 203 19.97 4.06 3.33
CA TYR A 203 19.00 3.43 4.20
C TYR A 203 17.76 4.30 4.42
N TYR A 204 17.92 5.62 4.56
CA TYR A 204 16.81 6.57 4.57
C TYR A 204 15.99 6.51 3.28
N ILE A 205 16.65 6.59 2.11
CA ILE A 205 15.98 6.53 0.81
C ILE A 205 15.19 5.23 0.66
N TRP A 206 15.81 4.10 1.03
CA TRP A 206 15.17 2.79 1.00
C TRP A 206 13.94 2.74 1.90
N LEU A 207 14.04 3.21 3.15
CA LEU A 207 12.93 3.22 4.09
C LEU A 207 11.79 4.15 3.62
N HIS A 208 12.12 5.33 3.11
CA HIS A 208 11.15 6.26 2.52
C HIS A 208 10.39 5.60 1.37
N LEU A 209 11.11 4.94 0.45
CA LEU A 209 10.50 4.27 -0.70
C LEU A 209 9.54 3.14 -0.26
N GLN A 210 9.85 2.44 0.82
CA GLN A 210 8.96 1.42 1.39
C GLN A 210 7.67 2.03 1.94
N PHE A 211 7.76 3.08 2.76
CA PHE A 211 6.58 3.72 3.31
C PHE A 211 5.70 4.38 2.24
N VAL A 212 6.30 5.01 1.23
CA VAL A 212 5.54 5.60 0.12
C VAL A 212 4.77 4.53 -0.65
N ARG A 213 5.38 3.37 -0.93
CA ARG A 213 4.72 2.26 -1.63
C ARG A 213 3.60 1.65 -0.80
N GLU A 214 3.78 1.51 0.50
CA GLU A 214 2.73 1.02 1.40
C GLU A 214 1.54 1.98 1.38
N HIS A 215 1.79 3.28 1.51
CA HIS A 215 0.73 4.29 1.44
C HIS A 215 0.03 4.33 0.08
N GLU A 216 0.78 4.19 -1.01
CA GLU A 216 0.22 4.16 -2.37
C GLU A 216 -0.68 2.92 -2.57
N ARG A 217 -0.31 1.77 -2.02
CA ARG A 217 -1.15 0.56 -2.03
C ARG A 217 -2.44 0.76 -1.24
N ASP A 218 -2.36 1.37 -0.06
CA ASP A 218 -3.54 1.65 0.77
C ASP A 218 -4.47 2.64 0.06
N LEU A 219 -3.93 3.73 -0.51
CA LEU A 219 -4.69 4.68 -1.30
C LEU A 219 -5.35 4.02 -2.52
N GLN A 220 -4.64 3.15 -3.23
CA GLN A 220 -5.22 2.41 -4.36
C GLN A 220 -6.35 1.48 -3.90
N ALA A 221 -6.20 0.81 -2.76
CA ALA A 221 -7.25 -0.03 -2.19
C ALA A 221 -8.49 0.80 -1.81
N GLU A 222 -8.29 1.93 -1.14
CA GLU A 222 -9.38 2.86 -0.79
C GLU A 222 -10.07 3.43 -2.03
N GLN A 223 -9.32 3.81 -3.07
CA GLN A 223 -9.87 4.29 -4.33
C GLN A 223 -10.69 3.20 -5.03
N ARG A 224 -10.20 1.95 -5.06
CA ARG A 224 -10.96 0.83 -5.59
C ARG A 224 -12.26 0.63 -4.83
N ILE A 225 -12.23 0.64 -3.49
CA ILE A 225 -13.43 0.55 -2.66
C ILE A 225 -14.38 1.72 -2.94
N ARG A 226 -13.88 2.94 -3.06
CA ARG A 226 -14.68 4.13 -3.38
C ARG A 226 -15.36 4.00 -4.74
N ILE A 227 -14.64 3.56 -5.77
CA ILE A 227 -15.19 3.31 -7.11
C ILE A 227 -16.26 2.21 -7.03
N MET A 228 -16.02 1.13 -6.30
CA MET A 228 -17.03 0.08 -6.08
C MET A 228 -18.29 0.65 -5.41
N MET A 229 -18.13 1.48 -4.38
CA MET A 229 -19.26 2.12 -3.69
C MET A 229 -20.05 3.08 -4.58
N THR A 230 -19.41 3.76 -5.55
CA THR A 230 -20.14 4.63 -6.49
C THR A 230 -21.01 3.87 -7.48
N GLN A 231 -20.79 2.56 -7.68
CA GLN A 231 -21.60 1.73 -8.57
C GLN A 231 -22.87 1.18 -7.89
N ILE A 232 -23.02 1.34 -6.57
CA ILE A 232 -24.25 1.01 -5.85
C ILE A 232 -25.08 2.29 -5.73
N GLN A 233 -26.36 2.25 -6.12
CA GLN A 233 -27.26 3.41 -6.01
C GLN A 233 -27.38 3.81 -4.51
N PRO A 234 -26.82 4.97 -4.07
CA PRO A 234 -26.76 5.30 -2.64
C PRO A 234 -28.16 5.41 -2.03
N HIS A 235 -29.12 5.85 -2.84
CA HIS A 235 -30.53 5.94 -2.47
C HIS A 235 -31.14 4.57 -2.13
N PHE A 236 -30.85 3.53 -2.90
CA PHE A 236 -31.31 2.16 -2.61
C PHE A 236 -30.78 1.66 -1.26
N LEU A 237 -29.50 1.91 -0.95
CA LEU A 237 -28.90 1.53 0.34
C LEU A 237 -29.63 2.21 1.50
N PHE A 238 -29.78 3.54 1.45
CA PHE A 238 -30.46 4.29 2.51
C PHE A 238 -31.92 3.87 2.68
N ASN A 239 -32.63 3.65 1.57
CA ASN A 239 -34.03 3.22 1.60
C ASN A 239 -34.20 1.82 2.18
N THR A 240 -33.33 0.89 1.79
CA THR A 240 -33.37 -0.48 2.29
C THR A 240 -33.10 -0.53 3.79
N ILE A 241 -32.09 0.20 4.27
CA ILE A 241 -31.78 0.29 5.71
C ILE A 241 -32.93 0.93 6.48
N THR A 242 -33.55 1.98 5.93
CA THR A 242 -34.69 2.65 6.57
C THR A 242 -35.91 1.73 6.65
N ALA A 243 -36.22 0.98 5.57
CA ALA A 243 -37.29 0.00 5.57
C ALA A 243 -37.03 -1.14 6.57
N PHE A 244 -35.81 -1.69 6.56
CA PHE A 244 -35.37 -2.72 7.51
C PHE A 244 -35.49 -2.27 8.97
N THR A 245 -35.03 -1.06 9.30
CA THR A 245 -35.09 -0.54 10.68
C THR A 245 -36.52 -0.31 11.16
N SER A 246 -37.44 0.06 10.26
CA SER A 246 -38.87 0.12 10.55
C SER A 246 -39.45 -1.27 10.80
N LEU A 247 -39.14 -2.24 9.94
CA LEU A 247 -39.60 -3.63 10.05
C LEU A 247 -39.12 -4.30 11.34
N CYS A 248 -37.92 -3.99 11.84
CA CYS A 248 -37.43 -4.53 13.10
C CYS A 248 -38.40 -4.32 14.29
N ARG A 249 -39.26 -3.29 14.22
CA ARG A 249 -40.26 -3.00 15.26
C ARG A 249 -41.64 -3.60 14.96
N ILE A 250 -41.97 -3.78 13.68
CA ILE A 250 -43.31 -4.15 13.21
C ILE A 250 -43.40 -5.65 12.93
N ASP A 251 -42.41 -6.19 12.22
CA ASP A 251 -42.32 -7.59 11.81
C ASP A 251 -40.83 -8.02 11.77
N PRO A 252 -40.29 -8.51 12.90
CA PRO A 252 -38.89 -8.92 12.99
C PRO A 252 -38.52 -10.07 12.05
N ILE A 253 -39.46 -10.97 11.72
CA ILE A 253 -39.21 -12.09 10.82
C ILE A 253 -39.01 -11.58 9.40
N LYS A 254 -39.88 -10.67 8.94
CA LYS A 254 -39.72 -10.01 7.65
C LYS A 254 -38.46 -9.14 7.60
N ALA A 255 -38.07 -8.50 8.71
CA ALA A 255 -36.83 -7.75 8.81
C ALA A 255 -35.59 -8.65 8.61
N GLU A 256 -35.58 -9.84 9.21
CA GLU A 256 -34.50 -10.83 9.04
C GLU A 256 -34.38 -11.34 7.60
N ASP A 257 -35.51 -11.62 6.93
CA ASP A 257 -35.54 -12.00 5.51
C ASP A 257 -34.94 -10.88 4.63
N VAL A 258 -35.39 -9.63 4.82
CA VAL A 258 -34.87 -8.47 4.08
C VAL A 258 -33.38 -8.26 4.34
N ALA A 259 -32.91 -8.39 5.58
CA ALA A 259 -31.49 -8.27 5.89
C ALA A 259 -30.64 -9.34 5.19
N THR A 260 -31.14 -10.58 5.16
CA THR A 260 -30.47 -11.70 4.49
C THR A 260 -30.41 -11.47 2.97
N LYS A 261 -31.52 -11.05 2.36
CA LYS A 261 -31.58 -10.71 0.93
C LYS A 261 -30.67 -9.54 0.59
N PHE A 262 -30.63 -8.51 1.45
CA PHE A 262 -29.77 -7.33 1.26
C PHE A 262 -28.28 -7.68 1.37
N ALA A 263 -27.89 -8.52 2.32
CA ALA A 263 -26.52 -9.03 2.40
C ALA A 263 -26.16 -9.87 1.16
N GLY A 264 -27.09 -10.69 0.66
CA GLY A 264 -26.94 -11.45 -0.58
C GLY A 264 -26.76 -10.54 -1.80
N TYR A 265 -27.58 -9.50 -1.92
CA TYR A 265 -27.50 -8.47 -2.96
C TYR A 265 -26.11 -7.79 -2.96
N LEU A 266 -25.65 -7.27 -1.80
CA LEU A 266 -24.34 -6.61 -1.70
C LEU A 266 -23.19 -7.53 -2.09
N ARG A 267 -23.22 -8.80 -1.64
CA ARG A 267 -22.18 -9.77 -1.96
C ARG A 267 -22.10 -10.04 -3.46
N ARG A 268 -23.25 -10.17 -4.13
CA ARG A 268 -23.31 -10.37 -5.59
C ARG A 268 -22.87 -9.14 -6.36
N ASN A 269 -23.27 -7.95 -5.93
CA ASN A 269 -22.81 -6.69 -6.52
C ASN A 269 -21.28 -6.59 -6.49
N LEU A 270 -20.65 -6.89 -5.33
CA LEU A 270 -19.19 -6.95 -5.21
C LEU A 270 -18.54 -8.03 -6.08
N TYR A 271 -19.20 -9.18 -6.29
CA TYR A 271 -18.69 -10.22 -7.20
C TYR A 271 -18.73 -9.74 -8.65
N SER A 272 -19.85 -9.18 -9.11
CA SER A 272 -20.03 -8.68 -10.47
C SER A 272 -19.04 -7.57 -10.85
N LEU A 273 -18.55 -6.79 -9.87
CA LEU A 273 -17.50 -5.78 -10.07
C LEU A 273 -16.10 -6.36 -10.35
N ASN A 274 -15.87 -7.62 -9.98
CA ASN A 274 -14.56 -8.28 -10.11
C ASN A 274 -14.51 -9.31 -11.25
N VAL A 275 -15.59 -9.51 -11.99
CA VAL A 275 -15.65 -10.44 -13.12
C VAL A 275 -15.31 -9.71 -14.41
N GLU A 276 -14.17 -10.07 -15.00
CA GLU A 276 -13.80 -9.67 -16.36
C GLU A 276 -14.44 -10.63 -17.37
N GLY A 277 -15.73 -10.45 -17.69
CA GLY A 277 -16.42 -11.29 -18.68
C GLY A 277 -17.94 -11.33 -18.56
N CYS A 278 -18.58 -12.08 -19.46
CA CYS A 278 -20.00 -12.41 -19.35
C CYS A 278 -20.26 -13.39 -18.19
N VAL A 279 -21.45 -13.33 -17.63
CA VAL A 279 -21.95 -14.22 -16.57
C VAL A 279 -23.18 -14.98 -17.05
N PRO A 280 -23.50 -16.14 -16.47
CA PRO A 280 -24.74 -16.85 -16.80
C PRO A 280 -25.98 -16.02 -16.49
N PHE A 281 -27.00 -16.05 -17.36
CA PHE A 281 -28.25 -15.34 -17.16
C PHE A 281 -28.92 -15.66 -15.81
N ARG A 282 -28.88 -16.93 -15.40
CA ARG A 282 -29.38 -17.34 -14.07
C ARG A 282 -28.78 -16.52 -12.92
N GLN A 283 -27.49 -16.21 -12.99
CA GLN A 283 -26.82 -15.44 -11.94
C GLN A 283 -27.32 -13.99 -11.91
N GLU A 284 -27.51 -13.38 -13.08
CA GLU A 284 -28.05 -12.02 -13.24
C GLU A 284 -29.53 -11.95 -12.83
N LEU A 285 -30.31 -12.97 -13.18
CA LEU A 285 -31.73 -13.10 -12.79
C LEU A 285 -31.88 -13.21 -11.27
N GLU A 286 -31.11 -14.08 -10.61
CA GLU A 286 -31.10 -14.21 -9.15
C GLU A 286 -30.74 -12.88 -8.46
N HIS A 287 -29.78 -12.13 -9.02
CA HIS A 287 -29.42 -10.82 -8.49
C HIS A 287 -30.57 -9.80 -8.66
N THR A 288 -31.23 -9.83 -9.81
CA THR A 288 -32.40 -8.99 -10.12
C THR A 288 -33.59 -9.32 -9.23
N GLN A 289 -33.83 -10.60 -8.93
CA GLN A 289 -34.87 -11.06 -8.01
C GLN A 289 -34.62 -10.58 -6.58
N LEU A 290 -33.37 -10.68 -6.09
CA LEU A 290 -33.01 -10.13 -4.78
C LEU A 290 -33.29 -8.63 -4.68
N TYR A 291 -32.95 -7.86 -5.72
CA TYR A 291 -33.27 -6.43 -5.79
C TYR A 291 -34.78 -6.19 -5.75
N ALA A 292 -35.54 -6.85 -6.62
CA ALA A 292 -36.99 -6.69 -6.72
C ALA A 292 -37.69 -7.07 -5.40
N ASP A 293 -37.28 -8.18 -4.78
CA ASP A 293 -37.81 -8.63 -3.48
C ASP A 293 -37.64 -7.58 -2.39
N ILE A 294 -36.48 -6.92 -2.34
CA ILE A 294 -36.20 -5.87 -1.36
C ILE A 294 -37.09 -4.64 -1.61
N GLU A 295 -37.22 -4.21 -2.87
CA GLU A 295 -38.07 -3.06 -3.21
C GLU A 295 -39.57 -3.36 -3.02
N MET A 296 -40.03 -4.59 -3.30
CA MET A 296 -41.43 -5.00 -3.12
C MET A 296 -41.88 -4.93 -1.67
N VAL A 297 -40.96 -5.04 -0.70
CA VAL A 297 -41.30 -4.83 0.72
C VAL A 297 -41.70 -3.38 1.02
N ARG A 298 -41.26 -2.43 0.18
CA ARG A 298 -41.59 -1.01 0.30
C ARG A 298 -42.83 -0.61 -0.52
N PHE A 299 -43.17 -1.38 -1.55
CA PHE A 299 -44.23 -1.07 -2.50
C PHE A 299 -45.22 -2.23 -2.62
N ASP A 300 -46.23 -2.26 -1.74
CA ASP A 300 -47.24 -3.32 -1.72
C ASP A 300 -48.12 -3.39 -3.00
N ASN A 301 -48.10 -2.34 -3.81
CA ASN A 301 -48.84 -2.19 -5.07
C ASN A 301 -48.05 -2.59 -6.33
N VAL A 302 -46.77 -2.94 -6.19
CA VAL A 302 -45.91 -3.33 -7.31
C VAL A 302 -45.67 -4.84 -7.29
N ARG A 303 -45.78 -5.48 -8.45
CA ARG A 303 -45.48 -6.90 -8.64
C ARG A 303 -44.50 -7.08 -9.78
N VAL A 304 -43.58 -8.01 -9.58
CA VAL A 304 -42.66 -8.45 -10.64
C VAL A 304 -43.02 -9.88 -11.03
N GLU A 305 -43.27 -10.08 -12.32
CA GLU A 305 -43.62 -11.38 -12.91
C GLU A 305 -42.47 -11.87 -13.78
N TYR A 306 -42.13 -13.15 -13.65
CA TYR A 306 -41.04 -13.78 -14.39
C TYR A 306 -41.59 -14.90 -15.27
N ASP A 307 -41.39 -14.79 -16.58
CA ASP A 307 -41.72 -15.81 -17.58
C ASP A 307 -40.43 -16.24 -18.30
N ILE A 308 -39.74 -17.20 -17.70
CA ILE A 308 -38.38 -17.58 -18.09
C ILE A 308 -38.41 -18.82 -18.99
N GLY A 309 -38.54 -18.60 -20.31
CA GLY A 309 -38.53 -19.67 -21.31
C GLY A 309 -37.13 -20.10 -21.79
N ASP A 310 -36.12 -19.26 -21.65
CA ASP A 310 -34.72 -19.55 -22.01
C ASP A 310 -33.78 -18.92 -20.97
N ASP A 311 -32.94 -19.72 -20.34
CA ASP A 311 -32.06 -19.29 -19.26
C ASP A 311 -30.60 -19.75 -19.42
N ASP A 312 -30.29 -20.45 -20.51
CA ASP A 312 -28.99 -21.07 -20.76
C ASP A 312 -28.17 -20.24 -21.75
N PHE A 313 -27.79 -19.03 -21.33
CA PHE A 313 -26.92 -18.15 -22.07
C PHE A 313 -26.12 -17.23 -21.15
N GLU A 314 -25.07 -16.61 -21.68
CA GLU A 314 -24.23 -15.66 -20.96
C GLU A 314 -24.44 -14.24 -21.48
N LEU A 315 -24.39 -13.28 -20.56
CA LEU A 315 -24.52 -11.86 -20.86
C LEU A 315 -23.61 -11.03 -19.94
N PRO A 316 -23.28 -9.78 -20.29
CA PRO A 316 -22.54 -8.91 -19.39
C PRO A 316 -23.25 -8.72 -18.05
N PRO A 317 -22.53 -8.67 -16.92
CA PRO A 317 -23.13 -8.45 -15.61
C PRO A 317 -23.80 -7.07 -15.55
N LEU A 318 -24.83 -6.94 -14.70
CA LEU A 318 -25.61 -5.70 -14.51
C LEU A 318 -26.27 -5.23 -15.82
N THR A 319 -26.86 -6.17 -16.55
CA THR A 319 -27.62 -5.95 -17.78
C THR A 319 -29.12 -5.90 -17.52
N VAL A 320 -29.65 -6.89 -16.78
CA VAL A 320 -31.10 -7.02 -16.54
C VAL A 320 -31.51 -6.19 -15.34
N GLN A 321 -30.68 -6.17 -14.30
CA GLN A 321 -30.99 -5.46 -13.06
C GLN A 321 -31.31 -3.98 -13.28
N PRO A 322 -30.53 -3.18 -14.05
CA PRO A 322 -30.86 -1.77 -14.25
C PRO A 322 -32.19 -1.55 -14.98
N MET A 323 -32.61 -2.51 -15.82
CA MET A 323 -33.90 -2.40 -16.54
C MET A 323 -35.07 -2.59 -15.57
N VAL A 324 -34.96 -3.56 -14.68
CA VAL A 324 -35.96 -3.80 -13.63
C VAL A 324 -35.96 -2.67 -12.59
N GLU A 325 -34.79 -2.16 -12.22
CA GLU A 325 -34.66 -0.98 -11.34
C GLU A 325 -35.37 0.24 -11.93
N ASN A 326 -35.18 0.51 -13.22
CA ASN A 326 -35.85 1.60 -13.92
C ASN A 326 -37.37 1.39 -13.97
N ALA A 327 -37.82 0.19 -14.32
CA ALA A 327 -39.23 -0.16 -14.38
C ALA A 327 -39.93 0.05 -13.02
N ILE A 328 -39.31 -0.38 -11.92
CA ILE A 328 -39.84 -0.22 -10.55
C ILE A 328 -39.80 1.26 -10.12
N SER A 329 -38.63 1.90 -10.19
CA SER A 329 -38.39 3.22 -9.61
C SER A 329 -39.06 4.36 -10.37
N HIS A 330 -39.06 4.27 -11.70
CA HIS A 330 -39.52 5.32 -12.61
C HIS A 330 -40.82 4.95 -13.32
N GLY A 331 -41.02 3.68 -13.67
CA GLY A 331 -42.22 3.23 -14.38
C GLY A 331 -43.44 3.16 -13.47
N VAL A 332 -43.44 2.21 -12.54
CA VAL A 332 -44.67 1.75 -11.87
C VAL A 332 -44.91 2.32 -10.47
N ARG A 333 -43.94 3.05 -9.90
CA ARG A 333 -44.01 3.57 -8.53
C ARG A 333 -45.27 4.40 -8.22
N ILE A 334 -45.84 5.07 -9.23
CA ILE A 334 -46.97 6.01 -9.09
C ILE A 334 -48.32 5.34 -9.45
N ARG A 335 -48.33 4.08 -9.91
CA ARG A 335 -49.55 3.37 -10.30
C ARG A 335 -50.19 2.65 -9.11
N ASP A 336 -51.52 2.57 -9.10
CA ASP A 336 -52.25 1.78 -8.09
C ASP A 336 -51.99 0.26 -8.20
N LYS A 337 -51.65 -0.22 -9.41
CA LYS A 337 -51.25 -1.61 -9.69
C LYS A 337 -50.09 -1.62 -10.67
N GLY A 338 -48.88 -1.58 -10.13
CA GLY A 338 -47.65 -1.68 -10.89
C GLY A 338 -47.32 -3.13 -11.25
N ILE A 339 -47.07 -3.40 -12.52
CA ILE A 339 -46.61 -4.71 -13.00
C ILE A 339 -45.36 -4.49 -13.82
N VAL A 340 -44.29 -5.20 -13.45
CA VAL A 340 -43.07 -5.35 -14.25
C VAL A 340 -42.98 -6.82 -14.66
N ARG A 341 -42.84 -7.10 -15.95
CA ARG A 341 -42.72 -8.47 -16.46
C ARG A 341 -41.36 -8.67 -17.11
N VAL A 342 -40.66 -9.70 -16.69
CA VAL A 342 -39.39 -10.14 -17.26
C VAL A 342 -39.63 -11.44 -18.02
N VAL A 343 -39.47 -11.40 -19.34
CA VAL A 343 -39.70 -12.54 -20.23
C VAL A 343 -38.40 -12.89 -20.94
N THR A 344 -38.08 -14.17 -21.04
CA THR A 344 -36.96 -14.64 -21.85
C THR A 344 -37.38 -15.75 -22.80
N TYR A 345 -36.89 -15.70 -24.03
CA TYR A 345 -37.14 -16.76 -25.01
C TYR A 345 -36.05 -16.78 -26.06
N ARG A 346 -35.89 -17.93 -26.72
CA ARG A 346 -34.97 -18.09 -27.84
C ARG A 346 -35.66 -17.72 -29.15
N ALA A 347 -35.03 -16.86 -29.94
CA ALA A 347 -35.45 -16.49 -31.29
C ALA A 347 -34.38 -16.89 -32.32
N GLU A 348 -34.67 -16.69 -33.62
CA GLU A 348 -33.72 -17.00 -34.70
C GLU A 348 -32.46 -16.12 -34.66
N ASP A 349 -32.59 -14.88 -34.19
CA ASP A 349 -31.53 -13.87 -34.16
C ASP A 349 -30.77 -13.79 -32.82
N GLY A 350 -31.18 -14.56 -31.80
CA GLY A 350 -30.58 -14.48 -30.47
C GLY A 350 -31.42 -15.04 -29.33
N HIS A 351 -30.83 -15.04 -28.15
CA HIS A 351 -31.54 -15.08 -26.88
C HIS A 351 -32.17 -13.70 -26.63
N LYS A 352 -33.47 -13.65 -26.35
CA LYS A 352 -34.21 -12.40 -26.13
C LYS A 352 -34.53 -12.27 -24.65
N ILE A 353 -34.32 -11.08 -24.12
CA ILE A 353 -34.77 -10.67 -22.78
C ILE A 353 -35.68 -9.46 -22.97
N VAL A 354 -36.92 -9.56 -22.51
CA VAL A 354 -37.90 -8.48 -22.55
C VAL A 354 -38.22 -8.07 -21.12
N VAL A 355 -38.00 -6.81 -20.80
CA VAL A 355 -38.45 -6.20 -19.55
C VAL A 355 -39.50 -5.16 -19.90
N GLU A 356 -40.73 -5.38 -19.47
CA GLU A 356 -41.84 -4.47 -19.74
C GLU A 356 -42.54 -4.05 -18.45
N ASP A 357 -43.10 -2.85 -18.46
CA ASP A 357 -43.87 -2.32 -17.35
C ASP A 357 -45.14 -1.60 -17.84
N ASN A 358 -46.14 -1.52 -16.96
CA ASN A 358 -47.39 -0.78 -17.19
C ASN A 358 -47.37 0.63 -16.56
N GLY A 359 -46.16 1.21 -16.45
CA GLY A 359 -45.89 2.46 -15.77
C GLY A 359 -46.39 3.70 -16.49
N VAL A 360 -45.82 4.85 -16.11
CA VAL A 360 -46.14 6.15 -16.74
C VAL A 360 -45.53 6.30 -18.14
N GLY A 361 -44.54 5.48 -18.50
CA GLY A 361 -43.85 5.58 -19.79
C GLY A 361 -43.24 6.96 -20.07
N PHE A 362 -42.68 7.13 -21.26
CA PHE A 362 -42.14 8.42 -21.73
C PHE A 362 -42.16 8.50 -23.27
N GLU A 363 -42.00 9.71 -23.81
CA GLU A 363 -41.91 9.93 -25.25
C GLU A 363 -40.53 9.48 -25.77
N ALA A 364 -40.49 8.39 -26.53
CA ALA A 364 -39.25 7.80 -27.05
C ALA A 364 -38.42 8.76 -27.93
N GLN A 365 -39.04 9.80 -28.53
CA GLN A 365 -38.36 10.80 -29.34
C GLN A 365 -37.37 11.68 -28.55
N LYS A 366 -37.41 11.63 -27.20
CA LYS A 366 -36.48 12.34 -26.30
C LYS A 366 -35.25 11.52 -25.90
N LEU A 367 -35.13 10.25 -26.33
CA LEU A 367 -34.01 9.39 -25.95
C LEU A 367 -32.64 9.91 -26.46
N ASP A 368 -32.63 10.59 -27.61
CA ASP A 368 -31.41 11.17 -28.21
C ASP A 368 -31.04 12.56 -27.66
N SER A 369 -31.94 13.23 -26.92
CA SER A 369 -31.77 14.62 -26.47
C SER A 369 -31.72 14.81 -24.94
N LEU A 370 -32.03 13.80 -24.13
CA LEU A 370 -31.95 13.84 -22.66
C LEU A 370 -30.72 13.07 -22.16
N SER A 371 -29.55 13.71 -22.24
CA SER A 371 -28.23 13.11 -21.99
C SER A 371 -27.89 12.81 -20.52
N GLU A 372 -28.68 13.27 -19.55
CA GLU A 372 -28.39 13.10 -18.12
C GLU A 372 -29.32 12.12 -17.37
N GLU A 373 -30.58 11.96 -17.78
CA GLU A 373 -31.55 11.08 -17.07
C GLU A 373 -31.46 9.59 -17.44
N HIS A 374 -30.84 9.24 -18.57
CA HIS A 374 -30.83 7.86 -19.10
C HIS A 374 -29.44 7.22 -19.20
N VAL A 375 -28.46 7.72 -18.42
CA VAL A 375 -27.07 7.23 -18.42
C VAL A 375 -26.99 5.71 -18.21
N GLY A 376 -27.86 5.14 -17.38
CA GLY A 376 -27.93 3.70 -17.13
C GLY A 376 -28.24 2.86 -18.37
N LEU A 377 -29.21 3.28 -19.19
CA LEU A 377 -29.60 2.56 -20.43
C LEU A 377 -28.50 2.63 -21.48
N ARG A 378 -27.85 3.79 -21.64
CA ARG A 378 -26.73 3.96 -22.57
C ARG A 378 -25.54 3.08 -22.18
N ASN A 379 -25.17 3.07 -20.90
CA ASN A 379 -24.06 2.24 -20.41
C ASN A 379 -24.32 0.75 -20.60
N VAL A 380 -25.57 0.29 -20.43
CA VAL A 380 -25.96 -1.10 -20.70
C VAL A 380 -25.86 -1.40 -22.21
N ARG A 381 -26.36 -0.51 -23.07
CA ARG A 381 -26.27 -0.66 -24.54
C ARG A 381 -24.82 -0.81 -25.00
N GLU A 382 -23.96 0.16 -24.66
CA GLU A 382 -22.55 0.17 -25.07
C GLU A 382 -21.81 -1.10 -24.58
N ARG A 383 -22.10 -1.54 -23.35
CA ARG A 383 -21.50 -2.74 -22.77
C ARG A 383 -21.94 -4.03 -23.48
N ILE A 384 -23.23 -4.19 -23.78
CA ILE A 384 -23.74 -5.36 -24.49
C ILE A 384 -23.17 -5.43 -25.91
N GLU A 385 -23.13 -4.29 -26.62
CA GLU A 385 -22.53 -4.17 -27.95
C GLU A 385 -21.04 -4.56 -27.91
N SER A 386 -20.27 -4.00 -26.96
CA SER A 386 -18.83 -4.24 -26.87
C SER A 386 -18.46 -5.66 -26.44
N MET A 387 -19.20 -6.27 -25.50
CA MET A 387 -18.79 -7.55 -24.89
C MET A 387 -19.35 -8.77 -25.62
N CYS A 388 -20.54 -8.65 -26.23
CA CYS A 388 -21.21 -9.79 -26.84
C CYS A 388 -21.86 -9.47 -28.19
N GLY A 389 -21.73 -8.25 -28.72
CA GLY A 389 -22.33 -7.85 -30.00
C GLY A 389 -23.86 -7.85 -29.98
N GLY A 390 -24.47 -7.77 -28.80
CA GLY A 390 -25.92 -7.73 -28.65
C GLY A 390 -26.51 -6.34 -28.91
N THR A 391 -27.83 -6.25 -28.89
CA THR A 391 -28.56 -5.00 -29.14
C THR A 391 -29.59 -4.74 -28.06
N LEU A 392 -29.90 -3.46 -27.82
CA LEU A 392 -30.91 -3.02 -26.86
C LEU A 392 -31.85 -2.00 -27.51
N VAL A 393 -33.13 -2.35 -27.60
CA VAL A 393 -34.21 -1.53 -28.15
C VAL A 393 -35.17 -1.13 -27.03
N VAL A 394 -35.56 0.14 -27.01
CA VAL A 394 -36.50 0.69 -26.03
C VAL A 394 -37.73 1.21 -26.76
N GLU A 395 -38.89 0.69 -26.39
CA GLU A 395 -40.20 1.15 -26.85
C GLU A 395 -40.94 1.72 -25.65
N SER A 396 -41.37 2.99 -25.69
CA SER A 396 -42.15 3.57 -24.61
C SER A 396 -43.24 4.47 -25.16
N THR A 397 -44.38 4.46 -24.47
CA THR A 397 -45.52 5.33 -24.76
C THR A 397 -46.00 5.92 -23.44
N ALA A 398 -46.17 7.24 -23.42
CA ALA A 398 -46.67 7.97 -22.26
C ALA A 398 -48.02 7.41 -21.80
N ASP A 399 -48.16 7.23 -20.48
CA ASP A 399 -49.28 6.62 -19.77
C ASP A 399 -49.66 5.18 -20.15
N VAL A 400 -48.82 4.49 -20.93
CA VAL A 400 -49.01 3.07 -21.29
C VAL A 400 -47.93 2.20 -20.66
N GLY A 401 -46.67 2.67 -20.68
CA GLY A 401 -45.53 1.96 -20.09
C GLY A 401 -44.28 1.95 -20.96
N THR A 402 -43.31 1.13 -20.57
CA THR A 402 -42.04 0.96 -21.27
C THR A 402 -41.76 -0.52 -21.49
N LYS A 403 -41.20 -0.86 -22.64
CA LYS A 403 -40.72 -2.18 -23.02
C LYS A 403 -39.29 -2.07 -23.52
N VAL A 404 -38.38 -2.76 -22.84
CA VAL A 404 -36.98 -2.90 -23.23
C VAL A 404 -36.76 -4.30 -23.75
N THR A 405 -36.24 -4.42 -24.96
CA THR A 405 -35.89 -5.70 -25.58
C THR A 405 -34.38 -5.76 -25.79
N ILE A 406 -33.74 -6.74 -25.16
CA ILE A 406 -32.32 -7.04 -25.28
C ILE A 406 -32.17 -8.30 -26.11
N THR A 407 -31.25 -8.28 -27.07
CA THR A 407 -30.92 -9.41 -27.93
C THR A 407 -29.47 -9.80 -27.72
N ILE A 408 -29.23 -11.01 -27.24
CA ILE A 408 -27.89 -11.60 -27.17
C ILE A 408 -27.75 -12.58 -28.33
N PRO A 409 -26.81 -12.37 -29.28
CA PRO A 409 -26.70 -13.24 -30.45
C PRO A 409 -26.35 -14.68 -30.05
N LEU A 410 -26.91 -15.65 -30.77
CA LEU A 410 -26.55 -17.07 -30.66
C LEU A 410 -25.07 -17.19 -31.09
N GLN A 411 -24.14 -17.27 -30.12
CA GLN A 411 -22.68 -17.18 -30.27
C GLN A 411 -22.10 -17.21 -31.69
N GLY A 412 -21.42 -16.12 -32.07
CA GLY A 412 -20.68 -16.03 -33.33
C GLY A 412 -19.53 -15.03 -33.31
N LYS A 413 -18.61 -15.09 -32.33
CA LYS A 413 -17.15 -14.80 -32.39
C LYS A 413 -16.59 -14.45 -31.01
N ARG A 414 -15.76 -15.33 -30.46
CA ARG A 414 -14.77 -14.98 -29.42
C ARG A 414 -13.83 -13.93 -30.00
N GLY A 415 -14.01 -12.66 -29.62
CA GLY A 415 -12.96 -11.66 -29.72
C GLY A 415 -11.97 -11.87 -28.58
N GLN A 416 -10.90 -12.63 -28.83
CA GLN A 416 -9.68 -12.50 -28.05
C GLN A 416 -9.08 -11.12 -28.40
N ALA A 417 -9.00 -10.23 -27.41
CA ALA A 417 -8.11 -9.07 -27.44
C ALA A 417 -7.04 -9.28 -26.37
#